data_AF-A0AA38J8Y3-F1
#
_entry.id   AF-A0AA38J8Y3-F1
#
_cell.length_a   1.000
_cell.length_b   1.000
_cell.length_c   1.000
_cell.angle_alpha   90.00
_cell.angle_beta   90.00
_cell.angle_gamma   90.00
#
_symmetry.space_group_name_H-M   'P 1'
#
loop_
_entity.id
_entity.type
_entity.pdbx_description
1 polymer ?
#
loop_
_entity_poly.entity_id
_entity_poly.type
_entity_poly.pdbx_seq_one_letter_code
_entity_poly.pdbx_strand_id
1 'polypeptide(L)'
;MSDDHDSAISKRIESEVVTMKYVETRTTIPVPHVSHHNARAEEDVRSPYILMSKVDGVPLSSVWDDMDDDRRRIVIQQVIDILLELWSHRFDKKGALFDESDGSLCVHSSSLFVDPEDTGTRHRLLTTSYSHAADYWLAYANAQLLDIDESNFGSDTKPYIHSQAWFMRSLIPALFDPSIDIHGCPLSPGDFHSQNIMITDIISSHPRITAIIDWEFSGPDFASSFVQYPLFIRNVRDRVMFDELILEAERKHNPVDDLRLSRLISDSYGIYLFHQAMYFPGMYSLVYPLLFAYVFGDNEDFSADYYWALMENGILKRDQKRFEQEREVWLEACQVLGEEVVDVNMTRTEFRDLVLKSQEKFDNEGSNGRGLFRGTHPTVNR
;
A
#
# COMPACT_ATOMS: atom_id res chain seq x y z
N MET A 1 25.16 -12.84 -1.62
CA MET A 1 23.87 -12.35 -1.09
C MET A 1 24.14 -11.98 0.35
N SER A 2 23.73 -10.81 0.82
CA SER A 2 24.00 -10.40 2.21
C SER A 2 23.18 -11.28 3.16
N ASP A 3 23.72 -11.60 4.34
CA ASP A 3 23.05 -12.43 5.37
C ASP A 3 21.65 -11.92 5.73
N ASP A 4 21.42 -10.62 5.54
CA ASP A 4 20.16 -9.92 5.80
C ASP A 4 19.06 -10.19 4.74
N HIS A 5 19.42 -10.28 3.46
CA HIS A 5 18.49 -10.63 2.39
C HIS A 5 17.98 -12.07 2.55
N ASP A 6 18.87 -12.97 2.98
CA ASP A 6 18.53 -14.36 3.29
C ASP A 6 17.59 -14.44 4.52
N SER A 7 17.71 -13.51 5.47
CA SER A 7 16.81 -13.41 6.63
C SER A 7 15.39 -12.99 6.24
N ALA A 8 15.23 -12.02 5.34
CA ALA A 8 13.91 -11.56 4.90
C ALA A 8 13.16 -12.66 4.12
N ILE A 9 13.86 -13.38 3.23
CA ILE A 9 13.28 -14.52 2.51
C ILE A 9 12.90 -15.64 3.48
N SER A 10 13.75 -15.95 4.46
CA SER A 10 13.46 -16.98 5.46
C SER A 10 12.16 -16.68 6.20
N LYS A 11 11.98 -15.43 6.67
CA LYS A 11 10.78 -15.01 7.40
C LYS A 11 9.51 -15.03 6.54
N ARG A 12 9.63 -14.75 5.23
CA ARG A 12 8.51 -14.88 4.28
C ARG A 12 8.01 -16.32 4.20
N ILE A 13 8.93 -17.27 4.03
CA ILE A 13 8.60 -18.70 3.98
C ILE A 13 7.98 -19.19 5.28
N GLU A 14 8.56 -18.81 6.43
CA GLU A 14 8.01 -19.17 7.75
C GLU A 14 6.58 -18.64 7.91
N SER A 15 6.33 -17.39 7.56
CA SER A 15 5.01 -16.78 7.70
C SER A 15 3.97 -17.36 6.75
N GLU A 16 4.34 -17.65 5.49
CA GLU A 16 3.46 -18.31 4.52
C GLU A 16 3.03 -19.68 5.04
N VAL A 17 3.98 -20.50 5.51
CA VAL A 17 3.70 -21.83 6.05
C VAL A 17 2.77 -21.78 7.25
N VAL A 18 3.02 -20.86 8.19
CA VAL A 18 2.17 -20.69 9.37
C VAL A 18 0.76 -20.25 8.96
N THR A 19 0.65 -19.33 8.01
CA THR A 19 -0.64 -18.88 7.49
C THR A 19 -1.42 -20.01 6.81
N MET A 20 -0.77 -20.80 5.95
CA MET A 20 -1.40 -21.95 5.30
C MET A 20 -1.90 -22.98 6.33
N LYS A 21 -1.09 -23.31 7.34
CA LYS A 21 -1.51 -24.20 8.43
C LYS A 21 -2.67 -23.63 9.24
N TYR A 22 -2.66 -22.32 9.50
CA TYR A 22 -3.76 -21.65 10.19
C TYR A 22 -5.06 -21.79 9.38
N VAL A 23 -5.01 -21.46 8.09
CA VAL A 23 -6.17 -21.57 7.19
C VAL A 23 -6.66 -23.02 7.12
N GLU A 24 -5.78 -23.98 6.89
CA GLU A 24 -6.11 -25.42 6.81
C GLU A 24 -6.80 -25.94 8.09
N THR A 25 -6.37 -25.47 9.27
CA THR A 25 -6.84 -25.99 10.56
C THR A 25 -7.99 -25.21 11.17
N ARG A 26 -8.20 -23.95 10.77
CA ARG A 26 -9.18 -23.04 11.38
C ARG A 26 -10.32 -22.65 10.45
N THR A 27 -10.25 -23.00 9.18
CA THR A 27 -11.25 -22.65 8.16
C THR A 27 -11.68 -23.87 7.35
N THR A 28 -12.70 -23.69 6.51
CA THR A 28 -13.09 -24.64 5.46
C THR A 28 -12.47 -24.33 4.10
N ILE A 29 -11.66 -23.27 4.01
CA ILE A 29 -11.02 -22.81 2.79
C ILE A 29 -10.01 -23.86 2.34
N PRO A 30 -10.11 -24.37 1.10
CA PRO A 30 -9.17 -25.35 0.62
C PRO A 30 -7.81 -24.69 0.34
N VAL A 31 -6.74 -25.28 0.88
CA VAL A 31 -5.35 -24.87 0.63
C VAL A 31 -4.48 -26.11 0.40
N PRO A 32 -3.33 -26.00 -0.28
CA PRO A 32 -2.37 -27.10 -0.36
C PRO A 32 -1.86 -27.51 1.02
N HIS A 33 -1.77 -28.81 1.28
CA HIS A 33 -1.25 -29.32 2.55
C HIS A 33 0.28 -29.19 2.57
N VAL A 34 0.82 -28.43 3.52
CA VAL A 34 2.28 -28.28 3.67
C VAL A 34 2.86 -29.53 4.32
N SER A 35 3.61 -30.32 3.54
CA SER A 35 4.25 -31.56 3.99
C SER A 35 5.61 -31.30 4.63
N HIS A 36 6.37 -30.33 4.11
CA HIS A 36 7.66 -29.93 4.64
C HIS A 36 8.02 -28.51 4.18
N HIS A 37 8.90 -27.83 4.89
CA HIS A 37 9.49 -26.57 4.44
C HIS A 37 10.88 -26.43 5.04
N ASN A 38 11.75 -25.70 4.35
CA ASN A 38 12.99 -25.19 4.93
C ASN A 38 13.10 -23.73 4.55
N ALA A 39 13.10 -22.86 5.56
CA ALA A 39 13.26 -21.42 5.38
C ALA A 39 14.73 -21.02 5.15
N ARG A 40 15.68 -21.90 5.47
CA ARG A 40 17.13 -21.65 5.37
C ARG A 40 17.72 -22.32 4.13
N ALA A 41 18.68 -21.64 3.51
CA ALA A 41 19.48 -22.18 2.42
C ALA A 41 20.59 -23.12 2.95
N GLU A 42 20.21 -24.26 3.55
CA GLU A 42 21.16 -25.26 4.07
C GLU A 42 21.80 -26.11 2.95
N GLU A 43 22.88 -26.85 3.27
CA GLU A 43 23.82 -27.43 2.30
C GLU A 43 23.19 -28.33 1.21
N ASP A 44 22.09 -29.02 1.53
CA ASP A 44 21.47 -30.01 0.64
C ASP A 44 20.65 -29.39 -0.50
N VAL A 45 19.83 -28.39 -0.19
CA VAL A 45 18.91 -27.77 -1.17
C VAL A 45 19.33 -26.34 -1.54
N ARG A 46 20.19 -25.69 -0.74
CA ARG A 46 20.80 -24.36 -0.96
C ARG A 46 19.83 -23.23 -1.33
N SER A 47 18.53 -23.44 -1.11
CA SER A 47 17.46 -22.49 -1.37
C SER A 47 16.33 -22.76 -0.40
N PRO A 48 15.67 -21.72 0.13
CA PRO A 48 14.42 -21.87 0.85
C PRO A 48 13.36 -22.52 -0.03
N TYR A 49 12.48 -23.34 0.56
CA TYR A 49 11.40 -24.02 -0.16
C TYR A 49 10.23 -24.40 0.75
N ILE A 50 9.07 -24.56 0.12
CA ILE A 50 7.89 -25.20 0.72
C ILE A 50 7.53 -26.41 -0.16
N LEU A 51 7.44 -27.58 0.47
CA LEU A 51 6.94 -28.80 -0.14
C LEU A 51 5.49 -29.01 0.31
N MET A 52 4.57 -28.99 -0.65
CA MET A 52 3.12 -29.07 -0.40
C MET A 52 2.43 -30.04 -1.35
N SER A 53 1.19 -30.42 -1.05
CA SER A 53 0.39 -31.27 -1.92
C SER A 53 0.11 -30.60 -3.27
N LYS A 54 0.10 -31.40 -4.34
CA LYS A 54 -0.38 -30.93 -5.63
C LYS A 54 -1.91 -30.85 -5.59
N VAL A 55 -2.46 -29.72 -6.00
CA VAL A 55 -3.90 -29.49 -6.10
C VAL A 55 -4.40 -29.72 -7.53
N ASP A 56 -5.63 -30.23 -7.65
CA ASP A 56 -6.26 -30.49 -8.95
C ASP A 56 -6.83 -29.21 -9.56
N GLY A 57 -6.93 -29.18 -10.89
CA GLY A 57 -7.59 -28.11 -11.64
C GLY A 57 -6.64 -27.18 -12.38
N VAL A 58 -7.18 -26.04 -12.80
CA VAL A 58 -6.48 -24.97 -13.52
C VAL A 58 -6.70 -23.63 -12.80
N PRO A 59 -5.83 -22.62 -13.01
CA PRO A 59 -6.07 -21.28 -12.50
C PRO A 59 -7.37 -20.71 -13.05
N LEU A 60 -8.17 -20.06 -12.19
CA LEU A 60 -9.44 -19.41 -12.58
C LEU A 60 -9.21 -18.38 -13.71
N SER A 61 -8.09 -17.66 -13.67
CA SER A 61 -7.71 -16.69 -14.72
C SER A 61 -7.66 -17.29 -16.13
N SER A 62 -7.39 -18.60 -16.26
CA SER A 62 -7.28 -19.26 -17.57
C SER A 62 -8.63 -19.59 -18.22
N VAL A 63 -9.73 -19.48 -17.46
CA VAL A 63 -11.07 -19.92 -17.88
C VAL A 63 -12.17 -18.90 -17.62
N TRP A 64 -11.93 -17.91 -16.73
CA TRP A 64 -12.94 -16.96 -16.28
C TRP A 64 -13.64 -16.21 -17.41
N ASP A 65 -12.88 -15.70 -18.38
CA ASP A 65 -13.43 -14.89 -19.47
C ASP A 65 -14.36 -15.70 -20.39
N ASP A 66 -14.11 -17.01 -20.52
CA ASP A 66 -14.90 -17.93 -21.35
C ASP A 66 -16.06 -18.60 -20.58
N MET A 67 -16.15 -18.44 -19.26
CA MET A 67 -17.23 -19.00 -18.45
C MET A 67 -18.56 -18.28 -18.70
N ASP A 68 -19.64 -19.05 -18.84
CA ASP A 68 -21.00 -18.56 -18.84
C ASP A 68 -21.46 -18.05 -17.45
N ASP A 69 -22.57 -17.32 -17.44
CA ASP A 69 -23.07 -16.63 -16.25
C ASP A 69 -23.49 -17.59 -15.13
N ASP A 70 -24.00 -18.78 -15.46
CA ASP A 70 -24.41 -19.79 -14.47
C ASP A 70 -23.20 -20.35 -13.73
N ARG A 71 -22.13 -20.68 -14.46
CA ARG A 71 -20.86 -21.12 -13.87
C ARG A 71 -20.19 -20.02 -13.06
N ARG A 72 -20.14 -18.78 -13.59
CA ARG A 72 -19.61 -17.62 -12.86
C ARG A 72 -20.34 -17.42 -11.53
N ARG A 73 -21.66 -17.56 -11.51
CA ARG A 73 -22.48 -17.46 -10.29
C ARG A 73 -22.02 -18.43 -9.21
N ILE A 74 -21.79 -19.70 -9.59
CA ILE A 74 -21.33 -20.75 -8.67
C ILE A 74 -19.93 -20.47 -8.14
N VAL A 75 -19.03 -19.95 -8.98
CA VAL A 75 -17.68 -19.57 -8.55
C VAL A 75 -17.72 -18.36 -7.62
N ILE A 76 -18.48 -17.32 -7.96
CA ILE A 76 -18.63 -16.13 -7.13
C ILE A 76 -19.21 -16.49 -5.76
N GLN A 77 -20.19 -17.39 -5.69
CA GLN A 77 -20.71 -17.86 -4.40
C GLN A 77 -19.61 -18.50 -3.54
N GLN A 78 -18.79 -19.40 -4.10
CA GLN A 78 -17.67 -20.01 -3.36
C GLN A 78 -16.63 -18.97 -2.92
N VAL A 79 -16.35 -17.97 -3.76
CA VAL A 79 -15.44 -16.87 -3.42
C VAL A 79 -15.99 -16.04 -2.28
N ILE A 80 -17.29 -15.73 -2.29
CA ILE A 80 -17.96 -15.01 -1.21
C ILE A 80 -17.89 -15.81 0.10
N ASP A 81 -18.14 -17.12 0.05
CA ASP A 81 -18.05 -17.97 1.23
C ASP A 81 -16.64 -17.93 1.84
N ILE A 82 -15.59 -17.99 1.00
CA ILE A 82 -14.19 -17.83 1.41
C ILE A 82 -13.93 -16.44 2.03
N LEU A 83 -14.39 -15.37 1.38
CA LEU A 83 -14.20 -14.00 1.88
C LEU A 83 -14.92 -13.78 3.22
N LEU A 84 -16.14 -14.30 3.38
CA LEU A 84 -16.88 -14.21 4.64
C LEU A 84 -16.20 -15.01 5.75
N GLU A 85 -15.64 -16.18 5.44
CA GLU A 85 -14.89 -16.97 6.41
C GLU A 85 -13.60 -16.24 6.84
N LEU A 86 -12.79 -15.73 5.91
CA LEU A 86 -11.63 -14.89 6.20
C LEU A 86 -12.00 -13.63 7.00
N TRP A 87 -13.11 -12.99 6.62
CA TRP A 87 -13.72 -11.88 7.34
C TRP A 87 -14.33 -12.30 8.68
N SER A 88 -14.36 -13.56 9.09
CA SER A 88 -14.76 -13.92 10.46
C SER A 88 -13.57 -14.04 11.41
N HIS A 89 -12.36 -14.27 10.88
CA HIS A 89 -11.14 -14.32 11.68
C HIS A 89 -10.70 -12.90 12.04
N ARG A 90 -10.44 -12.65 13.34
CA ARG A 90 -10.02 -11.33 13.84
C ARG A 90 -8.78 -11.44 14.71
N PHE A 91 -7.84 -10.56 14.42
CA PHE A 91 -6.60 -10.42 15.17
C PHE A 91 -6.52 -9.03 15.79
N ASP A 92 -5.77 -8.90 16.87
CA ASP A 92 -5.61 -7.67 17.64
C ASP A 92 -4.86 -6.57 16.87
N LYS A 93 -4.06 -6.94 15.86
CA LYS A 93 -3.23 -6.02 15.08
C LYS A 93 -2.93 -6.57 13.69
N LYS A 94 -2.56 -5.65 12.79
CA LYS A 94 -2.02 -5.96 11.46
C LYS A 94 -0.64 -6.61 11.56
N GLY A 95 -0.33 -7.50 10.63
CA GLY A 95 1.01 -8.06 10.49
C GLY A 95 1.06 -9.38 9.74
N ALA A 96 2.04 -10.19 10.12
CA ALA A 96 2.35 -11.50 9.58
C ALA A 96 2.26 -12.56 10.69
N LEU A 97 1.72 -13.74 10.36
CA LEU A 97 1.55 -14.83 11.32
C LEU A 97 2.86 -15.62 11.49
N PHE A 98 3.20 -15.96 12.73
CA PHE A 98 4.34 -16.84 13.06
C PHE A 98 3.97 -17.79 14.21
N ASP A 99 4.68 -18.91 14.29
CA ASP A 99 4.65 -19.81 15.44
C ASP A 99 5.68 -19.35 16.47
N GLU A 100 5.26 -19.24 17.73
CA GLU A 100 6.13 -19.02 18.88
C GLU A 100 6.84 -20.32 19.30
N SER A 101 7.87 -20.19 20.12
CA SER A 101 8.64 -21.34 20.64
C SER A 101 7.81 -22.36 21.44
N ASP A 102 6.65 -21.96 21.95
CA ASP A 102 5.69 -22.82 22.66
C ASP A 102 4.57 -23.38 21.76
N GLY A 103 4.61 -23.07 20.46
CA GLY A 103 3.61 -23.45 19.46
C GLY A 103 2.35 -22.58 19.46
N SER A 104 2.33 -21.47 20.19
CA SER A 104 1.25 -20.49 20.08
C SER A 104 1.42 -19.60 18.84
N LEU A 105 0.30 -19.10 18.31
CA LEU A 105 0.31 -18.20 17.15
C LEU A 105 0.53 -16.75 17.61
N CYS A 106 1.43 -16.03 16.96
CA CYS A 106 1.64 -14.61 17.17
C CYS A 106 1.58 -13.82 15.86
N VAL A 107 1.37 -12.51 15.99
CA VAL A 107 1.40 -11.56 14.87
C VAL A 107 2.62 -10.67 15.03
N HIS A 108 3.52 -10.68 14.05
CA HIS A 108 4.66 -9.77 13.97
C HIS A 108 4.47 -8.71 12.90
N SER A 109 5.23 -7.62 12.98
CA SER A 109 5.19 -6.60 11.92
C SER A 109 5.67 -7.18 10.58
N SER A 110 4.98 -6.81 9.50
CA SER A 110 5.39 -7.10 8.13
C SER A 110 6.70 -6.39 7.72
N SER A 111 7.25 -5.48 8.55
CA SER A 111 8.60 -4.92 8.37
C SER A 111 9.69 -5.99 8.28
N LEU A 112 9.41 -7.18 8.81
CA LEU A 112 10.30 -8.34 8.77
C LEU A 112 10.62 -8.83 7.36
N PHE A 113 9.81 -8.47 6.35
CA PHE A 113 9.99 -8.89 4.96
C PHE A 113 10.79 -7.89 4.11
N VAL A 114 11.13 -6.72 4.68
CA VAL A 114 11.83 -5.66 3.96
C VAL A 114 13.33 -5.84 4.13
N ASP A 115 14.07 -5.54 3.05
CA ASP A 115 15.53 -5.48 3.09
C ASP A 115 15.96 -4.41 4.13
N PRO A 116 16.80 -4.74 5.12
CA PRO A 116 17.25 -3.77 6.12
C PRO A 116 18.09 -2.63 5.54
N GLU A 117 18.58 -2.74 4.29
CA GLU A 117 19.20 -1.61 3.58
C GLU A 117 18.18 -0.56 3.09
N ASP A 118 16.87 -0.89 3.05
CA ASP A 118 15.79 0.09 2.82
C ASP A 118 15.56 0.93 4.08
N THR A 119 16.33 2.01 4.17
CA THR A 119 16.33 2.98 5.28
C THR A 119 15.44 4.20 5.01
N GLY A 120 14.65 4.18 3.94
CA GLY A 120 13.76 5.28 3.59
C GLY A 120 12.71 5.57 4.67
N THR A 121 12.06 6.72 4.61
CA THR A 121 11.00 7.15 5.56
C THR A 121 9.88 6.11 5.73
N ARG A 122 9.72 5.21 4.75
CA ARG A 122 8.81 4.05 4.79
C ARG A 122 9.18 2.99 5.84
N HIS A 123 10.45 2.84 6.20
CA HIS A 123 10.90 1.85 7.18
C HIS A 123 10.32 2.09 8.59
N ARG A 124 10.19 3.37 9.01
CA ARG A 124 9.61 3.73 10.33
C ARG A 124 8.10 3.50 10.43
N LEU A 125 7.39 3.56 9.29
CA LEU A 125 5.96 3.25 9.24
C LEU A 125 5.70 1.76 9.42
N LEU A 126 6.65 0.92 9.00
CA LEU A 126 6.52 -0.53 9.11
C LEU A 126 6.84 -1.01 10.53
N THR A 127 7.66 -0.32 11.30
CA THR A 127 8.01 -0.73 12.68
C THR A 127 7.05 -0.19 13.75
N THR A 128 6.17 0.75 13.40
CA THR A 128 5.17 1.29 14.32
C THR A 128 3.89 0.47 14.25
N SER A 129 3.36 0.08 15.41
CA SER A 129 2.05 -0.59 15.48
C SER A 129 0.93 0.46 15.41
N TYR A 130 0.00 0.28 14.47
CA TYR A 130 -1.18 1.12 14.32
C TYR A 130 -2.44 0.29 14.58
N SER A 131 -3.37 0.85 15.33
CA SER A 131 -4.65 0.20 15.63
C SER A 131 -5.72 0.43 14.56
N HIS A 132 -5.57 1.48 13.73
CA HIS A 132 -6.55 1.85 12.71
C HIS A 132 -5.85 2.26 11.41
N ALA A 133 -6.49 1.97 10.27
CA ALA A 133 -5.99 2.33 8.95
C ALA A 133 -5.80 3.84 8.80
N ALA A 134 -6.70 4.65 9.36
CA ALA A 134 -6.63 6.11 9.27
C ALA A 134 -5.32 6.65 9.87
N ASP A 135 -4.88 6.13 11.02
CA ASP A 135 -3.65 6.54 11.68
C ASP A 135 -2.41 6.12 10.88
N TYR A 136 -2.43 4.89 10.35
CA TYR A 136 -1.37 4.36 9.48
C TYR A 136 -1.22 5.23 8.22
N TRP A 137 -2.32 5.46 7.51
CA TRP A 137 -2.31 6.24 6.27
C TRP A 137 -1.95 7.70 6.49
N LEU A 138 -2.36 8.28 7.63
CA LEU A 138 -1.99 9.65 7.96
C LEU A 138 -0.49 9.76 8.23
N ALA A 139 0.08 8.81 8.97
CA ALA A 139 1.52 8.74 9.17
C ALA A 139 2.25 8.55 7.83
N TYR A 140 1.75 7.67 6.96
CA TYR A 140 2.30 7.45 5.62
C TYR A 140 2.29 8.73 4.77
N ALA A 141 1.15 9.40 4.68
CA ALA A 141 1.02 10.60 3.86
C ALA A 141 1.88 11.77 4.41
N ASN A 142 1.99 11.90 5.74
CA ASN A 142 2.90 12.89 6.35
C ASN A 142 4.37 12.58 6.06
N ALA A 143 4.77 11.30 6.11
CA ALA A 143 6.11 10.86 5.75
C ALA A 143 6.44 11.19 4.28
N GLN A 144 5.48 10.98 3.37
CA GLN A 144 5.64 11.33 1.96
C GLN A 144 5.78 12.84 1.74
N LEU A 145 4.98 13.65 2.44
CA LEU A 145 5.10 15.12 2.39
C LEU A 145 6.46 15.60 2.89
N LEU A 146 6.98 15.00 3.97
CA LEU A 146 8.32 15.32 4.47
C LEU A 146 9.40 14.97 3.45
N ASP A 147 9.27 13.81 2.79
CA ASP A 147 10.21 13.38 1.74
C ASP A 147 10.24 14.34 0.55
N ILE A 148 9.06 14.81 0.11
CA ILE A 148 8.93 15.83 -0.95
C ILE A 148 9.57 17.17 -0.51
N ASP A 149 9.38 17.55 0.75
CA ASP A 149 9.92 18.79 1.30
C ASP A 149 11.46 18.78 1.38
N GLU A 150 12.04 17.62 1.67
CA GLU A 150 13.49 17.44 1.79
C GLU A 150 14.20 17.11 0.47
N SER A 151 13.52 16.49 -0.49
CA SER A 151 14.10 16.08 -1.78
C SER A 151 13.97 17.16 -2.87
N ASN A 152 14.69 17.01 -3.99
CA ASN A 152 14.55 17.83 -5.19
C ASN A 152 14.56 19.36 -4.92
N PHE A 153 15.52 19.84 -4.13
CA PHE A 153 15.61 21.23 -3.68
C PHE A 153 15.62 22.20 -4.88
N GLY A 154 14.71 23.19 -4.87
CA GLY A 154 14.61 24.17 -5.96
C GLY A 154 13.95 23.67 -7.26
N SER A 155 13.41 22.45 -7.30
CA SER A 155 12.63 21.96 -8.44
C SER A 155 11.32 22.73 -8.63
N ASP A 156 10.96 23.04 -9.88
CA ASP A 156 9.69 23.71 -10.26
C ASP A 156 8.49 22.75 -10.24
N THR A 157 8.73 21.45 -10.27
CA THR A 157 7.66 20.44 -10.15
C THR A 157 7.28 20.17 -8.69
N LYS A 158 8.14 20.53 -7.73
CA LYS A 158 7.91 20.30 -6.29
C LYS A 158 6.57 20.86 -5.79
N PRO A 159 6.16 22.12 -6.10
CA PRO A 159 4.88 22.65 -5.66
C PRO A 159 3.68 21.80 -6.09
N TYR A 160 3.71 21.29 -7.33
CA TYR A 160 2.65 20.44 -7.86
C TYR A 160 2.61 19.10 -7.12
N ILE A 161 3.74 18.41 -7.00
CA ILE A 161 3.83 17.12 -6.29
C ILE A 161 3.40 17.27 -4.82
N HIS A 162 3.85 18.32 -4.14
CA HIS A 162 3.46 18.61 -2.76
C HIS A 162 1.94 18.82 -2.63
N SER A 163 1.34 19.61 -3.52
CA SER A 163 -0.11 19.85 -3.50
C SER A 163 -0.95 18.58 -3.70
N GLN A 164 -0.50 17.69 -4.59
CA GLN A 164 -1.16 16.40 -4.83
C GLN A 164 -1.02 15.47 -3.63
N ALA A 165 0.17 15.37 -3.04
CA ALA A 165 0.39 14.60 -1.81
C ALA A 165 -0.44 15.16 -0.64
N TRP A 166 -0.58 16.48 -0.54
CA TRP A 166 -1.43 17.11 0.46
C TRP A 166 -2.92 16.80 0.23
N PHE A 167 -3.38 16.82 -1.02
CA PHE A 167 -4.73 16.38 -1.36
C PHE A 167 -4.98 14.94 -0.93
N MET A 168 -4.08 14.00 -1.28
CA MET A 168 -4.16 12.61 -0.83
C MET A 168 -4.30 12.54 0.69
N ARG A 169 -3.38 13.18 1.43
CA ARG A 169 -3.43 13.26 2.90
C ARG A 169 -4.79 13.76 3.41
N SER A 170 -5.37 14.77 2.77
CA SER A 170 -6.62 15.41 3.21
C SER A 170 -7.86 14.51 3.08
N LEU A 171 -7.81 13.48 2.22
CA LEU A 171 -8.92 12.54 2.02
C LEU A 171 -9.04 11.50 3.13
N ILE A 172 -7.99 11.28 3.91
CA ILE A 172 -7.90 10.16 4.86
C ILE A 172 -9.09 10.13 5.84
N PRO A 173 -9.51 11.24 6.50
CA PRO A 173 -10.64 11.21 7.42
C PRO A 173 -12.00 10.90 6.75
N ALA A 174 -12.11 11.11 5.43
CA ALA A 174 -13.33 10.83 4.68
C ALA A 174 -13.34 9.40 4.11
N LEU A 175 -12.17 8.84 3.82
CA LEU A 175 -12.03 7.50 3.24
C LEU A 175 -11.89 6.39 4.28
N PHE A 176 -11.33 6.68 5.45
CA PHE A 176 -11.03 5.69 6.47
C PHE A 176 -11.79 5.99 7.75
N ASP A 177 -12.85 5.21 8.00
CA ASP A 177 -13.57 5.22 9.27
C ASP A 177 -12.85 4.33 10.29
N PRO A 178 -12.25 4.90 11.35
CA PRO A 178 -11.53 4.12 12.36
C PRO A 178 -12.43 3.13 13.11
N SER A 179 -13.76 3.34 13.10
CA SER A 179 -14.71 2.44 13.77
C SER A 179 -14.79 1.06 13.12
N ILE A 180 -14.34 0.89 11.88
CA ILE A 180 -14.36 -0.41 11.20
C ILE A 180 -13.27 -1.34 11.78
N ASP A 181 -12.11 -0.78 12.15
CA ASP A 181 -10.96 -1.57 12.63
C ASP A 181 -11.06 -1.95 14.12
N ILE A 182 -12.05 -1.42 14.87
CA ILE A 182 -12.20 -1.71 16.32
C ILE A 182 -12.50 -3.18 16.60
N HIS A 183 -13.00 -3.91 15.61
CA HIS A 183 -13.32 -5.33 15.69
C HIS A 183 -12.09 -6.21 15.44
N GLY A 184 -10.92 -5.61 15.18
CA GLY A 184 -9.69 -6.30 14.84
C GLY A 184 -9.45 -6.42 13.35
N CYS A 185 -8.25 -6.90 13.01
CA CYS A 185 -7.78 -7.06 11.64
C CYS A 185 -8.27 -8.40 11.06
N PRO A 186 -9.01 -8.44 9.92
CA PRO A 186 -9.31 -9.67 9.20
C PRO A 186 -8.06 -10.37 8.67
N LEU A 187 -8.10 -11.71 8.57
CA LEU A 187 -7.08 -12.46 7.82
C LEU A 187 -7.19 -12.12 6.34
N SER A 188 -6.18 -11.45 5.80
CA SER A 188 -6.17 -10.99 4.41
C SER A 188 -5.20 -11.85 3.59
N PRO A 189 -5.62 -12.41 2.44
CA PRO A 189 -4.71 -13.06 1.52
C PRO A 189 -3.82 -12.01 0.84
N GLY A 190 -2.53 -12.27 0.74
CA GLY A 190 -1.55 -11.34 0.17
C GLY A 190 -1.71 -11.14 -1.34
N ASP A 191 -2.09 -12.20 -2.08
CA ASP A 191 -2.40 -12.12 -3.52
C ASP A 191 -3.67 -12.92 -3.87
N PHE A 192 -4.85 -12.37 -3.56
CA PHE A 192 -6.15 -12.95 -3.90
C PHE A 192 -6.55 -12.72 -5.38
N HIS A 193 -5.63 -12.99 -6.30
CA HIS A 193 -5.86 -12.88 -7.73
C HIS A 193 -6.42 -14.19 -8.31
N SER A 194 -7.18 -14.10 -9.42
CA SER A 194 -7.76 -15.28 -10.10
C SER A 194 -6.72 -16.30 -10.60
N GLN A 195 -5.44 -15.94 -10.67
CA GLN A 195 -4.35 -16.89 -10.96
C GLN A 195 -4.06 -17.84 -9.79
N ASN A 196 -4.37 -17.42 -8.57
CA ASN A 196 -4.13 -18.12 -7.32
C ASN A 196 -5.38 -18.85 -6.79
N ILE A 197 -6.46 -18.85 -7.58
CA ILE A 197 -7.68 -19.61 -7.30
C ILE A 197 -7.71 -20.79 -8.24
N MET A 198 -7.53 -22.00 -7.70
CA MET A 198 -7.54 -23.24 -8.48
C MET A 198 -8.97 -23.75 -8.61
N ILE A 199 -9.35 -24.14 -9.83
CA ILE A 199 -10.71 -24.58 -10.15
C ILE A 199 -10.72 -25.86 -10.98
N THR A 200 -11.66 -26.75 -10.66
CA THR A 200 -11.91 -28.00 -11.41
C THR A 200 -13.35 -28.08 -11.88
N ASP A 201 -13.66 -29.15 -12.63
CA ASP A 201 -14.99 -29.43 -13.17
C ASP A 201 -15.53 -28.29 -14.06
N ILE A 202 -14.64 -27.58 -14.77
CA ILE A 202 -14.97 -26.37 -15.57
C ILE A 202 -15.94 -26.63 -16.73
N ILE A 203 -16.03 -27.88 -17.22
CA ILE A 203 -16.99 -28.29 -18.27
C ILE A 203 -18.32 -28.71 -17.64
N SER A 204 -18.33 -29.05 -16.35
CA SER A 204 -19.55 -29.39 -15.61
C SER A 204 -20.43 -28.14 -15.40
N SER A 205 -21.68 -28.37 -15.00
CA SER A 205 -22.57 -27.32 -14.51
C SER A 205 -22.27 -26.90 -13.07
N HIS A 206 -21.28 -27.51 -12.42
CA HIS A 206 -20.91 -27.26 -11.02
C HIS A 206 -19.39 -27.13 -10.86
N PRO A 207 -18.78 -26.03 -11.33
CA PRO A 207 -17.35 -25.79 -11.15
C PRO A 207 -17.02 -25.65 -9.64
N ARG A 208 -15.87 -26.18 -9.22
CA ARG A 208 -15.48 -26.23 -7.79
C ARG A 208 -14.09 -25.65 -7.58
N ILE A 209 -13.97 -24.72 -6.62
CA ILE A 209 -12.66 -24.23 -6.15
C ILE A 209 -11.99 -25.36 -5.38
N THR A 210 -10.77 -25.72 -5.79
CA THR A 210 -10.00 -26.82 -5.22
C THR A 210 -8.90 -26.35 -4.29
N ALA A 211 -8.43 -25.10 -4.44
CA ALA A 211 -7.48 -24.47 -3.54
C ALA A 211 -7.37 -22.96 -3.77
N ILE A 212 -7.09 -22.23 -2.70
CA ILE A 212 -6.42 -20.93 -2.75
C ILE A 212 -4.92 -21.18 -2.52
N ILE A 213 -4.10 -20.78 -3.47
CA ILE A 213 -2.65 -20.94 -3.43
C ILE A 213 -1.97 -19.58 -3.24
N ASP A 214 -0.65 -19.58 -3.07
CA ASP A 214 0.16 -18.36 -2.94
C ASP A 214 -0.30 -17.49 -1.77
N TRP A 215 0.03 -17.95 -0.56
CA TRP A 215 -0.26 -17.23 0.68
C TRP A 215 0.89 -16.32 1.08
N GLU A 216 1.80 -16.02 0.16
CA GLU A 216 2.88 -15.09 0.41
C GLU A 216 2.33 -13.70 0.77
N PHE A 217 2.99 -13.02 1.72
CA PHE A 217 2.56 -11.73 2.28
C PHE A 217 1.16 -11.69 2.90
N SER A 218 0.54 -12.86 3.13
CA SER A 218 -0.74 -12.95 3.80
C SER A 218 -0.60 -12.73 5.30
N GLY A 219 -1.67 -12.25 5.91
CA GLY A 219 -1.73 -12.03 7.35
C GLY A 219 -2.87 -11.11 7.74
N PRO A 220 -3.01 -10.78 9.03
CA PRO A 220 -3.99 -9.82 9.46
C PRO A 220 -3.72 -8.45 8.87
N ASP A 221 -4.71 -7.80 8.28
CA ASP A 221 -4.60 -6.43 7.75
C ASP A 221 -5.80 -5.59 8.21
N PHE A 222 -5.72 -4.27 8.04
CA PHE A 222 -6.86 -3.38 8.28
C PHE A 222 -8.06 -3.81 7.45
N ALA A 223 -9.26 -3.60 7.99
CA ALA A 223 -10.48 -3.92 7.29
C ALA A 223 -10.57 -3.20 5.95
N SER A 224 -10.17 -1.94 5.89
CA SER A 224 -10.12 -1.13 4.65
C SER A 224 -9.25 -1.73 3.54
N SER A 225 -8.22 -2.51 3.89
CA SER A 225 -7.40 -3.26 2.93
C SER A 225 -8.16 -4.46 2.36
N PHE A 226 -8.95 -5.14 3.19
CA PHE A 226 -9.69 -6.34 2.84
C PHE A 226 -10.97 -6.07 2.02
N VAL A 227 -11.68 -4.98 2.31
CA VAL A 227 -13.03 -4.70 1.78
C VAL A 227 -13.03 -4.21 0.32
N GLN A 228 -12.43 -4.97 -0.59
CA GLN A 228 -12.36 -4.64 -2.02
C GLN A 228 -12.99 -5.75 -2.87
N TYR A 229 -13.48 -5.40 -4.05
CA TYR A 229 -13.88 -6.42 -5.03
C TYR A 229 -12.67 -7.27 -5.42
N PRO A 230 -12.79 -8.61 -5.50
CA PRO A 230 -11.75 -9.44 -6.09
C PRO A 230 -11.39 -8.92 -7.48
N LEU A 231 -10.09 -8.90 -7.82
CA LEU A 231 -9.59 -8.19 -9.01
C LEU A 231 -10.17 -8.67 -10.34
N PHE A 232 -10.69 -9.89 -10.40
CA PHE A 232 -11.34 -10.44 -11.59
C PHE A 232 -12.82 -10.01 -11.75
N ILE A 233 -13.43 -9.42 -10.72
CA ILE A 233 -14.78 -8.83 -10.74
C ILE A 233 -14.71 -7.39 -11.27
N ARG A 234 -14.53 -7.28 -12.60
CA ARG A 234 -14.19 -5.99 -13.25
C ARG A 234 -15.37 -5.28 -13.87
N ASN A 235 -16.26 -6.03 -14.54
CA ASN A 235 -17.36 -5.45 -15.30
C ASN A 235 -18.61 -5.26 -14.43
N VAL A 236 -19.53 -4.41 -14.89
CA VAL A 236 -20.76 -4.07 -14.18
C VAL A 236 -21.62 -5.31 -13.90
N ARG A 237 -21.70 -6.25 -14.86
CA ARG A 237 -22.48 -7.47 -14.70
C ARG A 237 -21.99 -8.33 -13.54
N ASP A 238 -20.69 -8.60 -13.48
CA ASP A 238 -20.08 -9.44 -12.46
C ASP A 238 -20.14 -8.75 -11.08
N ARG A 239 -20.03 -7.41 -11.03
CA ARG A 239 -20.22 -6.64 -9.78
C ARG A 239 -21.64 -6.72 -9.26
N VAL A 240 -22.64 -6.51 -10.11
CA VAL A 240 -24.06 -6.65 -9.72
C VAL A 240 -24.33 -8.07 -9.23
N MET A 241 -23.81 -9.09 -9.92
CA MET A 241 -23.93 -10.48 -9.47
C MET A 241 -23.27 -10.72 -8.11
N PHE A 242 -22.05 -10.19 -7.91
CA PHE A 242 -21.33 -10.29 -6.64
C PHE A 242 -22.13 -9.63 -5.50
N ASP A 243 -22.60 -8.40 -5.69
CA ASP A 243 -23.37 -7.64 -4.71
C ASP A 243 -24.65 -8.36 -4.30
N GLU A 244 -25.38 -8.92 -5.27
CA GLU A 244 -26.57 -9.73 -5.01
C GLU A 244 -26.27 -10.95 -4.13
N LEU A 245 -25.23 -11.71 -4.49
CA LEU A 245 -24.87 -12.97 -3.84
C LEU A 245 -24.31 -12.73 -2.43
N ILE A 246 -23.48 -11.71 -2.22
CA ILE A 246 -22.91 -11.43 -0.90
C ILE A 246 -23.99 -10.96 0.08
N LEU A 247 -24.95 -10.16 -0.40
CA LEU A 247 -26.12 -9.76 0.39
C LEU A 247 -27.02 -10.96 0.72
N GLU A 248 -27.11 -11.97 -0.15
CA GLU A 248 -27.83 -13.21 0.14
C GLU A 248 -27.09 -14.05 1.20
N ALA A 249 -25.77 -14.20 1.07
CA ALA A 249 -24.94 -14.95 2.00
C ALA A 249 -24.99 -14.34 3.42
N GLU A 250 -24.83 -13.03 3.54
CA GLU A 250 -24.96 -12.31 4.82
C GLU A 250 -26.36 -12.32 5.42
N ARG A 251 -27.41 -12.62 4.64
CA ARG A 251 -28.76 -12.83 5.20
C ARG A 251 -28.91 -14.21 5.83
N LYS A 252 -28.13 -15.19 5.38
CA LYS A 252 -28.12 -16.56 5.89
C LYS A 252 -27.18 -16.74 7.06
N HIS A 253 -26.19 -15.86 7.22
CA HIS A 253 -25.22 -15.87 8.32
C HIS A 253 -25.43 -14.65 9.22
N ASN A 254 -25.45 -14.83 10.54
CA ASN A 254 -25.59 -13.69 11.45
C ASN A 254 -24.30 -12.84 11.32
N PRO A 255 -24.37 -11.56 10.89
CA PRO A 255 -23.15 -10.78 10.69
C PRO A 255 -22.40 -10.65 12.01
N VAL A 256 -21.07 -10.80 11.95
CA VAL A 256 -20.19 -10.45 13.07
C VAL A 256 -20.40 -8.94 13.34
N ASP A 257 -20.86 -8.63 14.55
CA ASP A 257 -20.87 -7.27 15.12
C ASP A 257 -21.51 -6.16 14.26
N ASP A 258 -22.62 -6.43 13.56
CA ASP A 258 -23.35 -5.47 12.71
C ASP A 258 -22.55 -4.88 11.51
N LEU A 259 -21.30 -5.29 11.28
CA LEU A 259 -20.50 -4.90 10.12
C LEU A 259 -20.78 -5.81 8.92
N ARG A 260 -21.47 -5.26 7.92
CA ARG A 260 -21.74 -5.95 6.66
C ARG A 260 -20.61 -5.73 5.67
N LEU A 261 -19.88 -6.80 5.35
CA LEU A 261 -18.85 -6.84 4.33
C LEU A 261 -19.40 -6.38 2.97
N SER A 262 -20.64 -6.76 2.63
CA SER A 262 -21.30 -6.32 1.40
C SER A 262 -21.32 -4.80 1.23
N ARG A 263 -21.74 -4.08 2.28
CA ARG A 263 -21.81 -2.62 2.30
C ARG A 263 -20.42 -2.00 2.19
N LEU A 264 -19.47 -2.52 2.97
CA LEU A 264 -18.10 -2.01 2.97
C LEU A 264 -17.43 -2.17 1.60
N ILE A 265 -17.63 -3.31 0.93
CA ILE A 265 -17.12 -3.54 -0.43
C ILE A 265 -17.76 -2.57 -1.42
N SER A 266 -19.08 -2.36 -1.36
CA SER A 266 -19.77 -1.44 -2.29
C SER A 266 -19.30 0.02 -2.16
N ASP A 267 -18.90 0.44 -0.95
CA ASP A 267 -18.42 1.79 -0.65
C ASP A 267 -16.89 1.95 -0.82
N SER A 268 -16.18 0.89 -1.25
CA SER A 268 -14.72 0.84 -1.21
C SER A 268 -13.99 1.50 -2.38
N TYR A 269 -14.68 1.98 -3.42
CA TYR A 269 -14.03 2.44 -4.65
C TYR A 269 -13.06 3.61 -4.43
N GLY A 270 -13.41 4.57 -3.58
CA GLY A 270 -12.51 5.66 -3.19
C GLY A 270 -11.27 5.17 -2.45
N ILE A 271 -11.42 4.17 -1.55
CA ILE A 271 -10.33 3.53 -0.82
C ILE A 271 -9.41 2.78 -1.78
N TYR A 272 -9.98 2.03 -2.73
CA TYR A 272 -9.23 1.33 -3.77
C TYR A 272 -8.36 2.30 -4.57
N LEU A 273 -8.94 3.37 -5.11
CA LEU A 273 -8.19 4.37 -5.88
C LEU A 273 -7.09 5.03 -5.03
N PHE A 274 -7.40 5.34 -3.77
CA PHE A 274 -6.41 5.87 -2.82
C PHE A 274 -5.25 4.89 -2.61
N HIS A 275 -5.53 3.61 -2.31
CA HIS A 275 -4.50 2.58 -2.14
C HIS A 275 -3.62 2.42 -3.38
N GLN A 276 -4.23 2.39 -4.58
CA GLN A 276 -3.49 2.26 -5.84
C GLN A 276 -2.55 3.45 -6.06
N ALA A 277 -2.99 4.67 -5.77
CA ALA A 277 -2.15 5.86 -5.85
C ALA A 277 -1.02 5.85 -4.80
N MET A 278 -1.28 5.39 -3.58
CA MET A 278 -0.29 5.43 -2.50
C MET A 278 0.78 4.31 -2.62
N TYR A 279 0.40 3.11 -3.07
CA TYR A 279 1.31 1.96 -3.15
C TYR A 279 2.09 1.85 -4.47
N PHE A 280 1.54 2.32 -5.59
CA PHE A 280 2.14 2.12 -6.91
C PHE A 280 2.49 3.46 -7.58
N PRO A 281 3.70 4.03 -7.32
CA PRO A 281 4.13 5.29 -7.92
C PRO A 281 4.01 5.32 -9.45
N GLY A 282 4.26 4.19 -10.11
CA GLY A 282 4.14 4.07 -11.58
C GLY A 282 2.71 4.18 -12.12
N MET A 283 1.70 3.98 -11.26
CA MET A 283 0.28 4.11 -11.61
C MET A 283 -0.29 5.48 -11.21
N TYR A 284 0.47 6.31 -10.49
CA TYR A 284 -0.04 7.53 -9.87
C TYR A 284 -0.69 8.48 -10.89
N SER A 285 -0.05 8.68 -12.05
CA SER A 285 -0.56 9.56 -13.11
C SER A 285 -1.88 9.07 -13.73
N LEU A 286 -2.15 7.76 -13.69
CA LEU A 286 -3.39 7.17 -14.20
C LEU A 286 -4.49 7.17 -13.14
N VAL A 287 -4.14 6.93 -11.88
CA VAL A 287 -5.09 6.74 -10.79
C VAL A 287 -5.49 8.06 -10.13
N TYR A 288 -4.57 9.01 -9.99
CA TYR A 288 -4.84 10.30 -9.36
C TYR A 288 -6.01 11.05 -10.02
N PRO A 289 -6.10 11.16 -11.37
CA PRO A 289 -7.24 11.82 -12.01
C PRO A 289 -8.57 11.11 -11.72
N LEU A 290 -8.57 9.77 -11.66
CA LEU A 290 -9.76 8.99 -11.31
C LEU A 290 -10.23 9.26 -9.88
N LEU A 291 -9.28 9.33 -8.93
CA LEU A 291 -9.59 9.66 -7.53
C LEU A 291 -10.07 11.11 -7.39
N PHE A 292 -9.46 12.04 -8.12
CA PHE A 292 -9.88 13.43 -8.13
C PHE A 292 -11.31 13.57 -8.67
N ALA A 293 -11.63 12.91 -9.79
CA ALA A 293 -12.97 12.86 -10.35
C ALA A 293 -13.97 12.14 -9.43
N TYR A 294 -13.55 11.12 -8.68
CA TYR A 294 -14.38 10.48 -7.67
C TYR A 294 -14.80 11.47 -6.55
N VAL A 295 -13.90 12.37 -6.14
CA VAL A 295 -14.15 13.34 -5.07
C VAL A 295 -14.96 14.55 -5.56
N PHE A 296 -14.61 15.11 -6.72
CA PHE A 296 -15.15 16.38 -7.21
C PHE A 296 -16.12 16.27 -8.39
N GLY A 297 -16.29 15.08 -8.95
CA GLY A 297 -16.96 14.86 -10.23
C GLY A 297 -16.03 15.07 -11.42
N ASP A 298 -16.49 14.64 -12.60
CA ASP A 298 -15.73 14.73 -13.84
C ASP A 298 -15.76 16.17 -14.39
N ASN A 299 -14.63 16.87 -14.29
CA ASN A 299 -14.44 18.22 -14.82
C ASN A 299 -12.94 18.42 -15.14
N GLU A 300 -12.61 18.38 -16.44
CA GLU A 300 -11.23 18.39 -16.94
C GLU A 300 -10.42 19.59 -16.47
N ASP A 301 -11.05 20.76 -16.29
CA ASP A 301 -10.35 22.00 -15.95
C ASP A 301 -10.20 22.23 -14.44
N PHE A 302 -11.02 21.58 -13.61
CA PHE A 302 -11.12 21.92 -12.19
C PHE A 302 -9.86 21.54 -11.38
N SER A 303 -9.08 20.54 -11.83
CA SER A 303 -7.87 20.12 -11.13
C SER A 303 -6.81 21.23 -11.07
N ALA A 304 -6.66 21.99 -12.15
CA ALA A 304 -5.75 23.13 -12.22
C ALA A 304 -6.25 24.31 -11.36
N ASP A 305 -7.55 24.61 -11.44
CA ASP A 305 -8.17 25.66 -10.62
C ASP A 305 -8.05 25.35 -9.12
N TYR A 306 -8.27 24.09 -8.74
CA TYR A 306 -8.11 23.62 -7.37
C TYR A 306 -6.67 23.77 -6.88
N TYR A 307 -5.69 23.41 -7.71
CA TYR A 307 -4.27 23.62 -7.43
C TYR A 307 -3.97 25.10 -7.13
N TRP A 308 -4.33 26.01 -8.03
CA TRP A 308 -4.06 27.44 -7.84
C TRP A 308 -4.81 28.02 -6.64
N ALA A 309 -6.04 27.56 -6.39
CA ALA A 309 -6.79 27.94 -5.21
C ALA A 309 -6.06 27.56 -3.91
N LEU A 310 -5.48 26.36 -3.82
CA LEU A 310 -4.69 25.93 -2.66
C LEU A 310 -3.39 26.72 -2.50
N MET A 311 -2.67 26.94 -3.61
CA MET A 311 -1.31 27.49 -3.58
C MET A 311 -1.27 29.01 -3.47
N GLU A 312 -2.18 29.76 -4.11
CA GLU A 312 -2.10 31.23 -4.10
C GLU A 312 -2.91 31.86 -2.97
N ASN A 313 -4.07 31.27 -2.69
CA ASN A 313 -5.10 31.85 -1.82
C ASN A 313 -5.45 30.96 -0.63
N GLY A 314 -5.04 29.69 -0.65
CA GLY A 314 -5.46 28.68 0.28
C GLY A 314 -4.42 28.34 1.34
N ILE A 315 -4.54 27.11 1.85
CA ILE A 315 -3.78 26.61 3.00
C ILE A 315 -2.30 26.38 2.68
N LEU A 316 -1.94 26.19 1.41
CA LEU A 316 -0.57 25.91 0.95
C LEU A 316 0.20 27.16 0.50
N LYS A 317 -0.37 28.36 0.70
CA LYS A 317 0.27 29.63 0.33
C LYS A 317 1.65 29.86 0.96
N ARG A 318 1.87 29.34 2.17
CA ARG A 318 3.17 29.46 2.84
C ARG A 318 4.19 28.54 2.20
N ASP A 319 3.78 27.32 1.84
CA ASP A 319 4.62 26.34 1.16
C ASP A 319 5.00 26.80 -0.24
N GLN A 320 4.06 27.39 -0.99
CA GLN A 320 4.33 28.01 -2.29
C GLN A 320 5.47 29.04 -2.21
N LYS A 321 5.36 29.99 -1.28
CA LYS A 321 6.40 31.02 -1.08
C LYS A 321 7.75 30.43 -0.70
N ARG A 322 7.75 29.37 0.12
CA ARG A 322 8.98 28.65 0.48
C ARG A 322 9.60 28.03 -0.77
N PHE A 323 8.82 27.34 -1.61
CA PHE A 323 9.34 26.70 -2.81
C PHE A 323 9.84 27.72 -3.86
N GLU A 324 9.20 28.88 -3.99
CA GLU A 324 9.70 29.99 -4.81
C GLU A 324 11.07 30.46 -4.32
N GLN A 325 11.25 30.63 -3.00
CA GLN A 325 12.56 30.99 -2.42
C GLN A 325 13.61 29.90 -2.64
N GLU A 326 13.25 28.62 -2.49
CA GLU A 326 14.16 27.50 -2.79
C GLU A 326 14.61 27.53 -4.25
N ARG A 327 13.68 27.80 -5.18
CA ARG A 327 13.98 27.92 -6.62
C ARG A 327 14.93 29.08 -6.90
N GLU A 328 14.69 30.24 -6.31
CA GLU A 328 15.57 31.41 -6.48
C GLU A 328 17.00 31.11 -6.02
N VAL A 329 17.14 30.53 -4.83
CA VAL A 329 18.46 30.16 -4.26
C VAL A 329 19.14 29.08 -5.11
N TRP A 330 18.39 28.10 -5.61
CA TRP A 330 18.92 27.07 -6.50
C TRP A 330 19.41 27.66 -7.83
N LEU A 331 18.65 28.57 -8.45
CA LEU A 331 19.04 29.25 -9.68
C LEU A 331 20.30 30.11 -9.49
N GLU A 332 20.44 30.80 -8.36
CA GLU A 332 21.68 31.52 -8.02
C GLU A 332 22.88 30.56 -7.92
N ALA A 333 22.70 29.42 -7.24
CA ALA A 333 23.75 28.41 -7.15
C ALA A 333 24.14 27.85 -8.52
N CYS A 334 23.18 27.59 -9.43
CA CYS A 334 23.47 27.17 -10.80
C CYS A 334 24.27 28.23 -11.56
N GLN A 335 23.98 29.51 -11.37
CA GLN A 335 24.73 30.61 -12.01
C GLN A 335 26.19 30.66 -11.54
N VAL A 336 26.45 30.45 -10.25
CA VAL A 336 27.80 30.56 -9.64
C VAL A 336 28.62 29.28 -9.80
N LEU A 337 27.98 28.11 -9.67
CA LEU A 337 28.67 26.81 -9.62
C LEU A 337 28.57 26.02 -10.93
N GLY A 338 27.62 26.37 -11.81
CA GLY A 338 27.29 25.63 -13.02
C GLY A 338 26.24 24.53 -12.78
N GLU A 339 25.39 24.31 -13.78
CA GLU A 339 24.30 23.31 -13.75
C GLU A 339 24.80 21.87 -13.64
N GLU A 340 26.05 21.58 -14.07
CA GLU A 340 26.63 20.24 -13.93
C GLU A 340 27.02 19.89 -12.49
N VAL A 341 27.13 20.89 -11.62
CA VAL A 341 27.49 20.73 -10.21
C VAL A 341 26.24 20.76 -9.32
N VAL A 342 25.23 21.53 -9.70
CA VAL A 342 23.99 21.70 -8.95
C VAL A 342 22.91 20.79 -9.53
N ASP A 343 22.85 19.55 -9.04
CA ASP A 343 21.87 18.55 -9.47
C ASP A 343 20.44 18.92 -9.01
N VAL A 344 19.46 18.70 -9.88
CA VAL A 344 18.03 18.95 -9.64
C VAL A 344 17.43 18.00 -8.58
N ASN A 345 18.05 16.84 -8.37
CA ASN A 345 17.60 15.82 -7.43
C ASN A 345 18.23 15.96 -6.04
N MET A 346 19.06 16.98 -5.81
CA MET A 346 19.69 17.18 -4.51
C MET A 346 18.65 17.34 -3.41
N THR A 347 18.89 16.68 -2.28
CA THR A 347 18.19 16.98 -1.05
C THR A 347 18.56 18.37 -0.53
N ARG A 348 17.72 18.96 0.32
CA ARG A 348 17.98 20.22 1.02
C ARG A 348 19.32 20.18 1.77
N THR A 349 19.67 19.04 2.35
CA THR A 349 20.91 18.85 3.11
C THR A 349 22.12 18.80 2.18
N GLU A 350 22.07 18.03 1.09
CA GLU A 350 23.16 17.98 0.10
C GLU A 350 23.41 19.34 -0.54
N PHE A 351 22.33 20.04 -0.92
CA PHE A 351 22.44 21.39 -1.46
C PHE A 351 23.10 22.35 -0.46
N ARG A 352 22.68 22.30 0.81
CA ARG A 352 23.30 23.11 1.87
C ARG A 352 24.80 22.82 2.01
N ASP A 353 25.19 21.55 2.01
CA ASP A 353 26.59 21.15 2.13
C ASP A 353 27.42 21.58 0.91
N LEU A 354 26.84 21.53 -0.29
CA LEU A 354 27.48 22.03 -1.51
C LEU A 354 27.77 23.53 -1.43
N VAL A 355 26.78 24.32 -1.00
CA VAL A 355 26.92 25.77 -0.84
C VAL A 355 27.98 26.11 0.20
N LEU A 356 27.96 25.43 1.36
CA LEU A 356 28.97 25.62 2.40
C LEU A 356 30.40 25.30 1.92
N LYS A 357 30.57 24.23 1.14
CA LYS A 357 31.88 23.86 0.57
C LYS A 357 32.36 24.84 -0.51
N SER A 358 31.45 25.59 -1.13
CA SER A 358 31.73 26.48 -2.25
C SER A 358 31.64 27.97 -1.88
N GLN A 359 31.63 28.30 -0.59
CA GLN A 359 31.36 29.64 -0.08
C GLN A 359 32.22 30.75 -0.72
N GLU A 360 33.50 30.48 -0.97
CA GLU A 360 34.43 31.43 -1.59
C GLU A 360 34.01 31.86 -3.01
N LYS A 361 33.31 31.00 -3.77
CA LYS A 361 32.83 31.34 -5.12
C LYS A 361 31.67 32.32 -5.06
N PHE A 362 30.77 32.13 -4.09
CA PHE A 362 29.66 33.06 -3.85
C PHE A 362 30.14 34.43 -3.34
N ASP A 363 31.22 34.49 -2.57
CA ASP A 363 31.78 35.77 -2.09
C ASP A 363 32.44 36.60 -3.21
N ASN A 364 32.97 35.93 -4.25
CA ASN A 364 33.67 36.57 -5.37
C ASN A 364 32.72 37.02 -6.50
N GLU A 365 31.61 36.31 -6.73
CA GLU A 365 30.64 36.61 -7.79
C GLU A 365 29.36 37.29 -7.25
N GLY A 366 29.09 37.19 -5.95
CA GLY A 366 27.91 37.72 -5.26
C GLY A 366 27.96 39.23 -4.99
N SER A 367 28.10 40.06 -6.02
CA SER A 367 27.95 41.52 -5.88
C SER A 367 26.50 42.02 -6.00
N ASN A 368 25.52 41.14 -6.26
CA ASN A 368 24.09 41.48 -6.32
C ASN A 368 23.16 40.71 -5.34
N GLY A 369 23.69 39.87 -4.45
CA GLY A 369 22.88 38.94 -3.62
C GLY A 369 23.09 39.03 -2.10
N ARG A 370 23.34 40.22 -1.53
CA ARG A 370 23.44 40.37 -0.06
C ARG A 370 22.05 40.35 0.59
N GLY A 371 21.42 39.18 0.72
CA GLY A 371 20.07 39.08 1.30
C GLY A 371 19.74 37.83 2.11
N LEU A 372 20.10 36.62 1.67
CA LEU A 372 19.33 35.44 2.08
C LEU A 372 19.99 34.48 3.09
N PHE A 373 21.29 34.58 3.36
CA PHE A 373 21.97 33.63 4.28
C PHE A 373 22.14 34.10 5.74
N ARG A 374 21.65 35.28 6.13
CA ARG A 374 21.68 35.73 7.53
C ARG A 374 20.37 35.40 8.25
N GLY A 375 20.20 34.14 8.64
CA GLY A 375 18.99 33.79 9.38
C GLY A 375 18.93 32.39 9.95
N THR A 376 19.96 31.91 10.67
CA THR A 376 19.82 30.98 11.80
C THR A 376 21.18 30.80 12.50
N HIS A 377 21.49 31.65 13.47
CA HIS A 377 22.38 31.26 14.56
C HIS A 377 21.49 31.05 15.80
N PRO A 378 21.50 29.87 16.44
CA PRO A 378 20.85 29.71 17.73
C PRO A 378 21.65 30.51 18.75
N THR A 379 21.04 31.56 19.29
CA THR A 379 21.52 32.22 20.50
C THR A 379 21.49 31.21 21.64
N VAL A 380 22.66 30.69 21.98
CA VAL A 380 22.90 30.00 23.26
C VAL A 380 22.84 31.07 24.34
N ASN A 381 21.71 31.17 25.04
CA ASN A 381 21.65 31.89 26.31
C ASN A 381 22.15 30.97 27.43
N ARG A 382 23.13 31.48 28.16
CA ARG A 382 23.63 30.95 29.44
C ARG A 382 22.63 31.16 30.56
#